data_AF-A0AAU5NSW7-F1
#
_entry.id   AF-A0AAU5NSW7-F1
#
_cell.length_a   1.000
_cell.length_b   1.000
_cell.length_c   1.000
_cell.angle_alpha   90.00
_cell.angle_beta   90.00
_cell.angle_gamma   90.00
#
_symmetry.space_group_name_H-M   'P 1'
#
loop_
_entity.id
_entity.type
_entity.pdbx_description
1 polymer ?
#
loop_
_entity_poly.entity_id
_entity_poly.type
_entity_poly.pdbx_seq_one_letter_code
_entity_poly.pdbx_strand_id
1 'polypeptide(L)'
;MQTAVIGDEHSDAPVVLPIEAIELDVFRHMHAHDTFWCGMLLGGCGAQLAHKLYIDRQCHFQHYPQPDGAPHACRRPRVGESSADHLYVKSAMSRSLLEHGRSGQFAFPPPIGSLLDVDLEDGHSLRVHMDSSVPPDWADGRTVVLGPGVVLDPGVLSGCPYVYRVRCESDGADRRVWIGTQSLGRPTEWVPIDDCAWTRDGLITPAATEILQQRPAATGPIPAEAARRSGTLPESVTRFIRGLEAAQRSGTVEHVRRLCASSGPFLTTLDAAARAEAKQSLEEARTWLTAHEDYQQRVFADLAKAVTEKRAFDVRSQLQQAAALTRRGVSTSEQRVLAAARAFLREQDHVGHTESDRPTAPTRWAWTVPTKKRRTAPRAERTQPAKTRDAAAAEVRTTLKRLRREGNTLRKAELRTLTQKLSQAAARAGTTIRPADHEAVAKWAHKAKGTMRAAKPDTRSAPHAAKDEPTRTRPAPRPARTQLPPDVLASAAAAVRGALKKAAREQTTTTWARLKQQLGSALPHMAIADRIQVLTLVDQATPADQALLSSLVAAGDPDMMTSYRKVADALGLDVPVDDDDLRDVLEADVQQVHHHWRHQ
;
A
#
# COMPACT_ATOMS: atom_id res chain seq x y z
N MET A 1 12.75 3.40 -6.77
CA MET A 1 11.76 4.01 -7.68
C MET A 1 11.90 3.33 -9.01
N GLN A 2 10.80 2.94 -9.65
CA GLN A 2 10.83 2.21 -10.91
C GLN A 2 10.88 3.12 -12.13
N THR A 3 10.46 4.38 -12.00
CA THR A 3 10.36 5.30 -13.15
C THR A 3 11.17 6.58 -12.94
N ALA A 4 11.62 7.15 -14.05
CA ALA A 4 12.35 8.40 -14.16
C ALA A 4 11.92 9.16 -15.42
N VAL A 5 12.50 10.34 -15.63
CA VAL A 5 12.45 11.04 -16.92
C VAL A 5 13.86 11.15 -17.51
N ILE A 6 13.95 11.13 -18.84
CA ILE A 6 15.22 11.21 -19.59
C ILE A 6 15.56 12.68 -19.90
N GLY A 7 16.83 13.05 -19.77
CA GLY A 7 17.35 14.36 -20.18
C GLY A 7 17.56 15.31 -19.00
N ASP A 8 16.47 15.84 -18.43
CA ASP A 8 16.51 16.78 -17.30
C ASP A 8 15.28 16.63 -16.38
N GLU A 9 15.23 17.38 -15.28
CA GLU A 9 14.16 17.30 -14.28
C GLU A 9 12.79 17.84 -14.71
N HIS A 10 12.73 18.61 -15.80
CA HIS A 10 11.52 19.17 -16.40
C HIS A 10 11.00 18.33 -17.56
N SER A 11 11.80 17.37 -18.05
CA SER A 11 11.46 16.47 -19.14
C SER A 11 10.13 15.74 -18.91
N ASP A 12 9.43 15.52 -20.01
CA ASP A 12 8.20 14.73 -20.09
C ASP A 12 8.41 13.38 -20.78
N ALA A 13 9.65 13.00 -21.07
CA ALA A 13 10.02 11.71 -21.66
C ALA A 13 10.20 10.66 -20.54
N PRO A 14 9.18 9.82 -20.27
CA PRO A 14 9.24 8.87 -19.17
C PRO A 14 10.11 7.68 -19.54
N VAL A 15 10.67 7.05 -18.51
CA VAL A 15 11.34 5.76 -18.64
C VAL A 15 11.05 4.90 -17.42
N VAL A 16 10.85 3.60 -17.66
CA VAL A 16 10.71 2.58 -16.62
C VAL A 16 11.98 1.75 -16.62
N LEU A 17 12.59 1.59 -15.46
CA LEU A 17 13.72 0.68 -15.32
C LEU A 17 13.20 -0.76 -15.35
N PRO A 18 13.81 -1.68 -16.08
CA PRO A 18 13.50 -3.09 -15.94
C PRO A 18 13.80 -3.59 -14.53
N ILE A 19 12.95 -4.47 -14.00
CA ILE A 19 13.12 -5.06 -12.67
C ILE A 19 14.22 -6.14 -12.66
N GLU A 20 14.44 -6.79 -13.80
CA GLU A 20 15.35 -7.91 -13.96
C GLU A 20 16.76 -7.48 -14.38
N ALA A 21 17.77 -8.14 -13.82
CA ALA A 21 19.18 -7.83 -14.06
C ALA A 21 19.58 -7.93 -15.54
N ILE A 22 19.08 -8.95 -16.23
CA ILE A 22 19.40 -9.22 -17.64
C ILE A 22 18.81 -8.12 -18.54
N GLU A 23 17.56 -7.74 -18.29
CA GLU A 23 16.90 -6.66 -19.01
C GLU A 23 17.52 -5.29 -18.70
N LEU A 24 17.99 -5.09 -17.46
CA LEU A 24 18.71 -3.86 -17.09
C LEU A 24 20.02 -3.71 -17.88
N ASP A 25 20.74 -4.79 -18.16
CA ASP A 25 21.94 -4.67 -18.99
C ASP A 25 21.60 -4.24 -20.41
N VAL A 26 20.52 -4.75 -21.02
CA VAL A 26 20.03 -4.26 -22.32
C VAL A 26 19.62 -2.79 -22.23
N PHE A 27 18.87 -2.42 -21.21
CA PHE A 27 18.48 -1.03 -20.93
C PHE A 27 19.67 -0.09 -20.85
N ARG A 28 20.75 -0.48 -20.15
CA ARG A 28 21.97 0.34 -20.02
C ARG A 28 22.68 0.56 -21.34
N HIS A 29 22.63 -0.42 -22.25
CA HIS A 29 23.20 -0.26 -23.58
C HIS A 29 22.35 0.68 -24.44
N MET A 30 21.02 0.52 -24.39
CA MET A 30 20.10 1.41 -25.13
C MET A 30 20.17 2.87 -24.65
N HIS A 31 20.35 3.07 -23.35
CA HIS A 31 20.37 4.39 -22.71
C HIS A 31 21.76 4.82 -22.24
N ALA A 32 22.83 4.39 -22.93
CA ALA A 32 24.22 4.63 -22.51
C ALA A 32 24.60 6.12 -22.41
N HIS A 33 23.89 6.97 -23.16
CA HIS A 33 24.14 8.41 -23.22
C HIS A 33 23.07 9.25 -22.51
N ASP A 34 22.05 8.59 -21.96
CA ASP A 34 20.94 9.26 -21.32
C ASP A 34 21.21 9.52 -19.84
N THR A 35 20.65 10.62 -19.34
CA THR A 35 20.61 10.93 -17.91
C THR A 35 19.20 10.80 -17.39
N PHE A 36 19.06 10.19 -16.21
CA PHE A 36 17.78 9.93 -15.59
C PHE A 36 17.52 10.88 -14.43
N TRP A 37 16.29 11.35 -14.29
CA TRP A 37 15.93 12.34 -13.29
C TRP A 37 14.66 11.98 -12.54
N CYS A 38 14.61 12.35 -11.26
CA CYS A 38 13.42 12.30 -10.44
C CYS A 38 12.49 13.44 -10.84
N GLY A 39 11.88 13.33 -12.02
CA GLY A 39 11.21 14.42 -12.72
C GLY A 39 10.10 15.09 -11.94
N MET A 40 9.92 16.39 -12.14
CA MET A 40 8.89 17.17 -11.46
C MET A 40 7.49 16.79 -11.90
N LEU A 41 7.32 16.45 -13.18
CA LEU A 41 6.06 15.91 -13.70
C LEU A 41 5.74 14.51 -13.15
N LEU A 42 6.67 13.86 -12.46
CA LEU A 42 6.41 12.62 -11.72
C LEU A 42 6.06 12.86 -10.23
N GLY A 43 5.89 14.13 -9.84
CA GLY A 43 5.84 14.54 -8.43
C GLY A 43 7.17 14.35 -7.70
N GLY A 44 8.27 14.28 -8.45
CA GLY A 44 9.63 14.06 -7.95
C GLY A 44 10.31 15.33 -7.44
N CYS A 45 11.54 15.17 -6.94
CA CYS A 45 12.30 16.27 -6.33
C CYS A 45 13.29 16.96 -7.28
N GLY A 46 13.33 16.54 -8.54
CA GLY A 46 14.23 17.06 -9.58
C GLY A 46 15.69 16.64 -9.46
N ALA A 47 16.03 15.74 -8.54
CA ALA A 47 17.41 15.24 -8.43
C ALA A 47 17.71 14.13 -9.45
N GLN A 48 18.94 14.10 -9.92
CA GLN A 48 19.42 13.07 -10.84
C GLN A 48 19.42 11.68 -10.19
N LEU A 49 19.13 10.68 -11.00
CA LEU A 49 19.01 9.28 -10.62
C LEU A 49 20.11 8.44 -11.26
N ALA A 50 20.57 7.44 -10.51
CA ALA A 50 21.37 6.34 -10.99
C ALA A 50 20.52 5.06 -11.00
N HIS A 51 20.65 4.25 -12.04
CA HIS A 51 20.12 2.90 -12.05
C HIS A 51 20.97 1.99 -11.16
N LYS A 52 20.31 1.08 -10.45
CA LYS A 52 21.00 0.15 -9.54
C LYS A 52 20.72 -1.29 -9.93
N LEU A 53 21.78 -1.95 -10.41
CA LEU A 53 21.77 -3.36 -10.74
C LEU A 53 21.78 -4.19 -9.45
N TYR A 54 20.80 -5.08 -9.34
CA TYR A 54 20.73 -6.11 -8.35
C TYR A 54 20.48 -7.45 -9.01
N ILE A 55 21.10 -8.50 -8.47
CA ILE A 55 20.95 -9.88 -8.94
C ILE A 55 20.08 -10.71 -7.99
N ASP A 56 19.82 -10.17 -6.79
CA ASP A 56 19.12 -10.80 -5.67
C ASP A 56 17.83 -10.07 -5.29
N ARG A 57 17.52 -8.94 -5.93
CA ARG A 57 16.32 -8.13 -5.73
C ARG A 57 16.02 -7.28 -6.97
N GLN A 58 14.87 -6.61 -6.96
CA GLN A 58 14.46 -5.76 -8.09
C GLN A 58 15.42 -4.59 -8.31
N CYS A 59 15.81 -4.43 -9.57
CA CYS A 59 16.53 -3.27 -10.05
C CYS A 59 15.65 -2.03 -9.96
N HIS A 60 16.21 -0.91 -9.49
CA HIS A 60 15.48 0.34 -9.34
C HIS A 60 16.39 1.56 -9.51
N PHE A 61 15.78 2.71 -9.76
CA PHE A 61 16.46 4.00 -9.68
C PHE A 61 16.66 4.42 -8.22
N GLN A 62 17.83 5.00 -7.96
CA GLN A 62 18.23 5.63 -6.70
C GLN A 62 18.80 7.03 -6.97
N HIS A 63 18.52 7.99 -6.09
CA HIS A 63 19.16 9.31 -6.17
C HIS A 63 20.68 9.22 -6.06
N TYR A 64 21.40 10.06 -6.83
CA TYR A 64 22.81 10.29 -6.57
C TYR A 64 23.02 10.83 -5.14
N PRO A 65 24.13 10.51 -4.46
CA PRO A 65 24.43 11.09 -3.16
C PRO A 65 24.58 12.62 -3.26
N GLN A 66 24.05 13.36 -2.28
CA GLN A 66 24.29 14.80 -2.20
C GLN A 66 25.79 15.09 -1.95
N PRO A 67 26.31 16.25 -2.38
CA PRO A 67 27.72 16.60 -2.17
C PRO A 67 28.16 16.61 -0.70
N ASP A 68 27.23 16.83 0.23
CA ASP A 68 27.44 16.79 1.68
C ASP A 68 27.22 15.41 2.30
N GLY A 69 26.88 14.40 1.49
CA GLY A 69 26.58 13.03 1.90
C GLY A 69 25.23 12.86 2.57
N ALA A 70 24.38 13.89 2.61
CA ALA A 70 23.04 13.78 3.16
C ALA A 70 22.12 12.96 2.23
N PRO A 71 21.19 12.16 2.79
CA PRO A 71 20.19 11.48 1.99
C PRO A 71 19.23 12.49 1.37
N HIS A 72 18.88 12.29 0.09
CA HIS A 72 17.81 13.06 -0.55
C HIS A 72 16.49 12.81 0.16
N ALA A 73 15.90 13.87 0.74
CA ALA A 73 14.55 13.84 1.30
C ALA A 73 13.50 13.96 0.19
N CYS A 74 13.42 12.95 -0.67
CA CYS A 74 12.41 12.88 -1.73
C CYS A 74 11.09 12.37 -1.16
N ARG A 75 10.01 13.14 -1.33
CA ARG A 75 8.64 12.78 -0.90
C ARG A 75 7.75 12.39 -2.08
N ARG A 76 8.36 11.85 -3.14
CA ARG A 76 7.61 11.44 -4.32
C ARG A 76 6.54 10.43 -3.90
N PRO A 77 5.24 10.71 -4.12
CA PRO A 77 4.15 9.95 -3.52
C PRO A 77 3.95 8.58 -4.17
N ARG A 78 4.40 8.41 -5.43
CA ARG A 78 4.25 7.17 -6.21
C ARG A 78 5.59 6.77 -6.80
N VAL A 79 6.00 5.53 -6.55
CA VAL A 79 7.34 5.05 -6.89
C VAL A 79 7.36 3.80 -7.78
N GLY A 80 6.21 3.15 -8.01
CA GLY A 80 6.07 1.99 -8.91
C GLY A 80 5.97 2.37 -10.40
N GLU A 81 5.79 1.39 -11.28
CA GLU A 81 5.73 1.59 -12.74
C GLU A 81 4.62 2.54 -13.18
N SER A 82 3.42 2.43 -12.58
CA SER A 82 2.25 3.27 -12.88
C SER A 82 2.42 4.75 -12.55
N SER A 83 3.45 5.10 -11.77
CA SER A 83 3.70 6.49 -11.38
C SER A 83 4.07 7.43 -12.54
N ALA A 84 4.37 6.88 -13.72
CA ALA A 84 4.66 7.64 -14.94
C ALA A 84 3.58 7.44 -16.03
N ASP A 85 2.45 6.80 -15.72
CA ASP A 85 1.41 6.49 -16.72
C ASP A 85 0.94 7.72 -17.50
N HIS A 86 0.72 8.84 -16.83
CA HIS A 86 0.27 10.07 -17.47
C HIS A 86 1.27 10.59 -18.53
N LEU A 87 2.57 10.39 -18.32
CA LEU A 87 3.60 10.77 -19.30
C LEU A 87 3.60 9.81 -20.49
N TYR A 88 3.42 8.51 -20.25
CA TYR A 88 3.29 7.52 -21.32
C TYR A 88 2.03 7.77 -22.16
N VAL A 89 0.90 8.08 -21.52
CA VAL A 89 -0.34 8.47 -22.19
C VAL A 89 -0.13 9.73 -23.02
N LYS A 90 0.51 10.77 -22.47
CA LYS A 90 0.84 11.99 -23.22
C LYS A 90 1.71 11.68 -24.45
N SER A 91 2.78 10.88 -24.27
CA SER A 91 3.69 10.52 -25.36
C SER A 91 2.97 9.76 -26.48
N ALA A 92 2.13 8.80 -26.11
CA ALA A 92 1.39 8.00 -27.08
C ALA A 92 0.29 8.82 -27.79
N MET A 93 -0.44 9.68 -27.06
CA MET A 93 -1.41 10.61 -27.67
C MET A 93 -0.73 11.60 -28.61
N SER A 94 0.43 12.14 -28.22
CA SER A 94 1.21 13.07 -29.05
C SER A 94 1.68 12.41 -30.35
N ARG A 95 2.13 11.14 -30.30
CA ARG A 95 2.54 10.38 -31.48
C ARG A 95 1.35 10.08 -32.39
N SER A 96 0.26 9.58 -31.82
CA SER A 96 -0.97 9.28 -32.56
C SER A 96 -1.55 10.52 -33.25
N LEU A 97 -1.56 11.68 -32.58
CA LEU A 97 -1.95 12.95 -33.21
C LEU A 97 -1.04 13.30 -34.39
N LEU A 98 0.27 13.22 -34.21
CA LEU A 98 1.25 13.53 -35.27
C LEU A 98 1.09 12.63 -36.49
N GLU A 99 0.89 11.32 -36.29
CA GLU A 99 0.65 10.35 -37.38
C GLU A 99 -0.62 10.66 -38.17
N HIS A 100 -1.62 11.26 -37.51
CA HIS A 100 -2.86 11.73 -38.14
C HIS A 100 -2.76 13.17 -38.67
N GLY A 101 -1.56 13.78 -38.68
CA GLY A 101 -1.33 15.15 -39.14
C GLY A 101 -2.00 16.21 -38.27
N ARG A 102 -2.19 15.92 -36.98
CA ARG A 102 -2.82 16.80 -35.98
C ARG A 102 -1.83 17.16 -34.88
N SER A 103 -2.15 18.23 -34.15
CA SER A 103 -1.43 18.68 -32.97
C SER A 103 -2.41 19.04 -31.85
N GLY A 104 -1.90 19.01 -30.63
CA GLY A 104 -2.63 19.38 -29.43
C GLY A 104 -1.67 19.88 -28.35
N GLN A 105 -2.18 20.73 -27.47
CA GLN A 105 -1.49 21.18 -26.27
C GLN A 105 -1.78 20.23 -25.13
N PHE A 106 -0.75 19.94 -24.33
CA PHE A 106 -0.85 19.04 -23.20
C PHE A 106 -0.58 19.80 -21.91
N ALA A 107 -1.41 19.58 -20.90
CA ALA A 107 -1.22 20.14 -19.56
C ALA A 107 -1.37 19.06 -18.49
N PHE A 108 -0.68 19.25 -17.37
CA PHE A 108 -0.72 18.35 -16.22
C PHE A 108 -1.31 19.09 -15.01
N PRO A 109 -2.65 19.16 -14.87
CA PRO A 109 -3.27 19.81 -13.73
C PRO A 109 -2.89 19.12 -12.41
N PRO A 110 -2.85 19.84 -11.28
CA PRO A 110 -2.70 19.23 -9.98
C PRO A 110 -3.92 18.37 -9.60
N PRO A 111 -3.75 17.25 -8.90
CA PRO A 111 -2.48 16.66 -8.48
C PRO A 111 -1.68 16.05 -9.64
N ILE A 112 -0.37 16.31 -9.66
CA ILE A 112 0.52 15.82 -10.71
C ILE A 112 0.46 14.29 -10.79
N GLY A 113 0.30 13.78 -12.00
CA GLY A 113 0.15 12.36 -12.32
C GLY A 113 -1.28 11.83 -12.22
N SER A 114 -2.23 12.63 -11.73
CA SER A 114 -3.65 12.22 -11.64
C SER A 114 -4.49 12.70 -12.83
N LEU A 115 -4.09 13.80 -13.47
CA LEU A 115 -4.81 14.39 -14.61
C LEU A 115 -3.88 14.67 -15.78
N LEU A 116 -4.40 14.51 -16.99
CA LEU A 116 -3.81 14.97 -18.24
C LEU A 116 -4.89 15.65 -19.08
N ASP A 117 -4.70 16.94 -19.35
CA ASP A 117 -5.55 17.71 -20.25
C ASP A 117 -4.91 17.73 -21.64
N VAL A 118 -5.73 17.50 -22.66
CA VAL A 118 -5.34 17.52 -24.07
C VAL A 118 -6.27 18.48 -24.79
N ASP A 119 -5.75 19.62 -25.22
CA ASP A 119 -6.50 20.63 -25.96
C ASP A 119 -6.07 20.58 -27.44
N LEU A 120 -6.99 20.16 -28.31
CA LEU A 120 -6.75 20.05 -29.74
C LEU A 120 -6.94 21.41 -30.43
N GLU A 121 -6.27 21.63 -31.56
CA GLU A 121 -6.34 22.91 -32.30
C GLU A 121 -7.72 23.24 -32.87
N ASP A 122 -8.59 22.24 -33.04
CA ASP A 122 -9.96 22.39 -33.52
C ASP A 122 -10.96 22.77 -32.41
N GLY A 123 -10.47 23.04 -31.20
CA GLY A 123 -11.27 23.46 -30.05
C GLY A 123 -11.87 22.30 -29.24
N HIS A 124 -11.60 21.05 -29.63
CA HIS A 124 -11.96 19.89 -28.83
C HIS A 124 -10.95 19.67 -27.72
N SER A 125 -11.44 19.32 -26.53
CA SER A 125 -10.60 19.08 -25.37
C SER A 125 -10.94 17.74 -24.74
N LEU A 126 -9.90 17.01 -24.33
CA LEU A 126 -10.02 15.77 -23.57
C LEU A 126 -9.42 15.95 -22.18
N ARG A 127 -9.98 15.26 -21.19
CA ARG A 127 -9.39 15.13 -19.86
C ARG A 127 -9.28 13.66 -19.49
N VAL A 128 -8.06 13.24 -19.22
CA VAL A 128 -7.74 11.89 -18.77
C VAL A 128 -7.60 11.89 -17.25
N HIS A 129 -8.42 11.09 -16.58
CA HIS A 129 -8.36 10.87 -15.14
C HIS A 129 -7.56 9.59 -14.86
N MET A 130 -6.31 9.69 -14.43
CA MET A 130 -5.45 8.53 -14.20
C MET A 130 -5.81 7.73 -12.94
N ASP A 131 -6.45 8.39 -11.97
CA ASP A 131 -6.88 7.81 -10.70
C ASP A 131 -8.14 8.54 -10.15
N SER A 132 -8.62 8.11 -8.98
CA SER A 132 -9.83 8.64 -8.35
C SER A 132 -9.61 9.89 -7.48
N SER A 133 -8.42 10.51 -7.51
CA SER A 133 -8.09 11.69 -6.68
C SER A 133 -8.89 12.93 -7.08
N VAL A 134 -9.26 13.04 -8.37
CA VAL A 134 -10.10 14.12 -8.87
C VAL A 134 -11.31 13.50 -9.59
N PRO A 135 -12.54 13.77 -9.14
CA PRO A 135 -13.73 13.24 -9.78
C PRO A 135 -13.92 13.81 -11.19
N PRO A 136 -14.43 13.02 -12.16
CA PRO A 136 -14.74 13.51 -13.49
C PRO A 136 -15.90 14.50 -13.47
N ASP A 137 -15.72 15.62 -14.17
CA ASP A 137 -16.78 16.58 -14.44
C ASP A 137 -17.37 16.35 -15.83
N TRP A 138 -18.59 15.83 -15.86
CA TRP A 138 -19.31 15.51 -17.09
C TRP A 138 -19.98 16.74 -17.73
N ALA A 139 -19.99 17.89 -17.05
CA ALA A 139 -20.60 19.12 -17.53
C ALA A 139 -19.59 20.10 -18.18
N ASP A 140 -18.28 19.86 -18.02
CA ASP A 140 -17.18 20.70 -18.52
C ASP A 140 -17.03 20.67 -20.06
N GLY A 141 -17.85 19.89 -20.77
CA GLY A 141 -17.82 19.77 -22.24
C GLY A 141 -16.59 19.06 -22.81
N ARG A 142 -15.60 18.72 -21.97
CA ARG A 142 -14.43 17.93 -22.35
C ARG A 142 -14.78 16.45 -22.49
N THR A 143 -14.16 15.76 -23.45
CA THR A 143 -14.23 14.31 -23.53
C THR A 143 -13.51 13.69 -22.34
N VAL A 144 -14.24 12.96 -21.50
CA VAL A 144 -13.68 12.31 -20.30
C VAL A 144 -13.14 10.93 -20.66
N VAL A 145 -11.87 10.69 -20.31
CA VAL A 145 -11.20 9.38 -20.42
C VAL A 145 -10.82 8.90 -19.02
N LEU A 146 -11.21 7.68 -18.65
CA LEU A 146 -11.07 7.17 -17.29
C LEU A 146 -9.98 6.10 -17.17
N GLY A 147 -9.03 6.32 -16.28
CA GLY A 147 -7.94 5.40 -15.96
C GLY A 147 -8.35 4.22 -15.07
N PRO A 148 -7.40 3.32 -14.77
CA PRO A 148 -7.64 2.17 -13.92
C PRO A 148 -8.08 2.59 -12.51
N GLY A 149 -9.10 1.92 -11.97
CA GLY A 149 -9.61 2.21 -10.61
C GLY A 149 -10.53 3.42 -10.50
N VAL A 150 -10.75 4.19 -11.57
CA VAL A 150 -11.76 5.26 -11.57
C VAL A 150 -13.15 4.64 -11.75
N VAL A 151 -13.90 4.61 -10.64
CA VAL A 151 -15.27 4.07 -10.63
C VAL A 151 -16.19 5.06 -11.35
N LEU A 152 -16.97 4.54 -12.30
CA LEU A 152 -17.95 5.34 -13.03
C LEU A 152 -19.19 5.55 -12.16
N ASP A 153 -19.67 6.79 -12.09
CA ASP A 153 -20.89 7.09 -11.34
C ASP A 153 -22.10 6.31 -11.91
N PRO A 154 -22.93 5.69 -11.05
CA PRO A 154 -24.16 5.05 -11.49
C PRO A 154 -25.05 6.04 -12.25
N GLY A 155 -25.40 5.70 -13.51
CA GLY A 155 -26.25 6.51 -14.37
C GLY A 155 -25.55 7.26 -15.50
N VAL A 156 -24.21 7.37 -15.50
CA VAL A 156 -23.49 8.02 -16.61
C VAL A 156 -23.73 7.30 -17.95
N LEU A 157 -23.62 5.96 -17.96
CA LEU A 157 -23.91 5.15 -19.16
C LEU A 157 -25.40 5.10 -19.54
N SER A 158 -26.30 5.60 -18.68
CA SER A 158 -27.71 5.76 -19.04
C SER A 158 -27.92 7.01 -19.89
N GLY A 159 -27.06 8.03 -19.74
CA GLY A 159 -27.10 9.27 -20.52
C GLY A 159 -26.07 9.34 -21.66
N CYS A 160 -24.97 8.60 -21.55
CA CYS A 160 -23.89 8.55 -22.55
C CYS A 160 -23.86 7.18 -23.24
N PRO A 161 -23.72 7.12 -24.59
CA PRO A 161 -23.69 5.85 -25.31
C PRO A 161 -22.49 4.97 -24.92
N TYR A 162 -21.37 5.60 -24.59
CA TYR A 162 -20.15 4.96 -24.10
C TYR A 162 -19.30 5.99 -23.34
N VAL A 163 -18.27 5.49 -22.66
CA VAL A 163 -17.22 6.26 -22.00
C VAL A 163 -15.86 5.65 -22.37
N TYR A 164 -14.85 6.49 -22.56
CA TYR A 164 -13.49 6.03 -22.80
C TYR A 164 -12.78 5.61 -21.52
N ARG A 165 -11.98 4.56 -21.64
CA ARG A 165 -11.05 4.08 -20.61
C ARG A 165 -9.62 4.19 -21.11
N VAL A 166 -8.66 4.29 -20.21
CA VAL A 166 -7.24 4.17 -20.52
C VAL A 166 -6.57 3.19 -19.57
N ARG A 167 -5.58 2.45 -20.05
CA ARG A 167 -4.66 1.65 -19.23
C ARG A 167 -3.30 1.58 -19.90
N CYS A 168 -2.27 1.38 -19.10
CA CYS A 168 -0.93 1.10 -19.60
C CYS A 168 -0.54 -0.33 -19.21
N GLU A 169 0.10 -1.03 -20.13
CA GLU A 169 0.65 -2.38 -19.90
C GLU A 169 2.15 -2.35 -20.18
N SER A 170 2.94 -2.98 -19.31
CA SER A 170 4.38 -3.09 -19.47
C SER A 170 4.72 -4.25 -20.42
N ASP A 171 5.65 -4.02 -21.34
CA ASP A 171 6.24 -4.99 -22.25
C ASP A 171 7.77 -4.84 -22.18
N GLY A 172 8.40 -5.56 -21.26
CA GLY A 172 9.81 -5.32 -20.90
C GLY A 172 10.03 -3.89 -20.37
N ALA A 173 10.91 -3.13 -21.02
CA ALA A 173 11.16 -1.72 -20.70
C ALA A 173 10.12 -0.76 -21.30
N ASP A 174 9.29 -1.24 -22.23
CA ASP A 174 8.30 -0.43 -22.93
C ASP A 174 6.96 -0.41 -22.19
N ARG A 175 6.23 0.69 -22.37
CA ARG A 175 4.90 0.88 -21.79
C ARG A 175 3.91 1.16 -22.91
N ARG A 176 3.01 0.20 -23.18
CA ARG A 176 1.98 0.33 -24.22
C ARG A 176 0.69 0.89 -23.66
N VAL A 177 0.12 1.88 -24.36
CA VAL A 177 -1.11 2.57 -23.98
C VAL A 177 -2.29 1.98 -24.74
N TRP A 178 -3.33 1.60 -24.01
CA TRP A 178 -4.56 1.04 -24.54
C TRP A 178 -5.74 1.97 -24.23
N ILE A 179 -6.61 2.17 -25.22
CA ILE A 179 -7.86 2.90 -25.08
C ILE A 179 -9.02 1.90 -25.09
N GLY A 180 -9.88 2.00 -24.08
CA GLY A 180 -11.04 1.14 -23.90
C GLY A 180 -12.33 1.86 -24.19
N THR A 181 -13.33 1.16 -24.70
CA THR A 181 -14.69 1.69 -24.88
C THR A 181 -15.64 0.92 -23.99
N GLN A 182 -16.17 1.58 -22.96
CA GLN A 182 -17.14 0.98 -22.04
C GLN A 182 -18.54 1.50 -22.35
N SER A 183 -19.50 0.61 -22.61
CA SER A 183 -20.90 0.95 -22.87
C SER A 183 -21.86 0.15 -21.98
N LEU A 184 -23.12 0.58 -21.92
CA LEU A 184 -24.15 -0.18 -21.22
C LEU A 184 -24.39 -1.52 -21.96
N GLY A 185 -24.20 -2.64 -21.27
CA GLY A 185 -24.50 -3.97 -21.80
C GLY A 185 -23.41 -4.62 -22.68
N ARG A 186 -22.20 -4.04 -22.77
CA ARG A 186 -21.04 -4.69 -23.40
C ARG A 186 -19.82 -4.65 -22.47
N PRO A 187 -18.95 -5.68 -22.50
CA PRO A 187 -17.66 -5.59 -21.84
C PRO A 187 -16.83 -4.46 -22.46
N THR A 188 -15.89 -3.90 -21.70
CA THR A 188 -14.96 -2.90 -22.23
C THR A 188 -14.09 -3.52 -23.32
N GLU A 189 -14.18 -2.97 -24.52
CA GLU A 189 -13.31 -3.37 -25.64
C GLU A 189 -12.06 -2.49 -25.66
N TRP A 190 -10.89 -3.11 -25.69
CA TRP A 190 -9.60 -2.44 -25.60
C TRP A 190 -8.85 -2.53 -26.92
N VAL A 191 -8.35 -1.40 -27.40
CA VAL A 191 -7.50 -1.29 -28.58
C VAL A 191 -6.22 -0.51 -28.24
N PRO A 192 -5.08 -0.77 -28.90
CA PRO A 192 -3.93 0.11 -28.84
C PRO A 192 -4.33 1.51 -29.27
N ILE A 193 -3.67 2.54 -28.73
CA ILE A 193 -3.94 3.92 -29.14
C ILE A 193 -3.64 4.17 -30.63
N ASP A 194 -2.70 3.42 -31.20
CA ASP A 194 -2.34 3.50 -32.62
C ASP A 194 -3.48 2.99 -33.54
N ASP A 195 -4.38 2.17 -33.01
CA ASP A 195 -5.59 1.70 -33.70
C ASP A 195 -6.81 2.63 -33.47
N CYS A 196 -6.64 3.69 -32.69
CA CYS A 196 -7.65 4.75 -32.56
C CYS A 196 -7.54 5.74 -33.72
N ALA A 197 -8.66 6.32 -34.12
CA ALA A 197 -8.70 7.39 -35.09
C ALA A 197 -8.98 8.74 -34.41
N TRP A 198 -8.57 9.82 -35.09
CA TRP A 198 -8.90 11.19 -34.70
C TRP A 198 -9.87 11.78 -35.72
N THR A 199 -11.12 12.02 -35.32
CA THR A 199 -12.16 12.63 -36.17
C THR A 199 -12.34 14.11 -35.82
N ARG A 200 -13.30 14.74 -36.49
CA ARG A 200 -13.73 16.10 -36.17
C ARG A 200 -14.30 16.24 -34.76
N ASP A 201 -14.78 15.16 -34.14
CA ASP A 201 -15.34 15.17 -32.79
C ASP A 201 -14.31 14.71 -31.73
N GLY A 202 -13.04 14.55 -32.12
CA GLY A 202 -11.94 14.12 -31.26
C GLY A 202 -11.55 12.65 -31.43
N LEU A 203 -11.07 12.04 -30.35
CA LEU A 203 -10.64 10.64 -30.32
C LEU A 203 -11.84 9.71 -30.57
N ILE A 204 -11.70 8.72 -31.46
CA ILE A 204 -12.68 7.66 -31.67
C ILE A 204 -12.02 6.28 -31.74
N THR A 205 -12.64 5.32 -31.08
CA THR A 205 -12.26 3.90 -31.17
C THR A 205 -13.14 3.17 -32.21
N PRO A 206 -12.71 2.01 -32.72
CA PRO A 206 -13.56 1.16 -33.55
C PRO A 206 -14.90 0.82 -32.88
N ALA A 207 -14.86 0.40 -31.61
CA ALA A 207 -16.07 0.10 -30.83
C ALA A 207 -17.01 1.30 -30.67
N ALA A 208 -16.47 2.51 -30.43
CA ALA A 208 -17.27 3.73 -30.36
C ALA A 208 -17.93 4.03 -31.71
N THR A 209 -17.21 3.81 -32.82
CA THR A 209 -17.72 3.98 -34.18
C THR A 209 -18.92 3.05 -34.42
N GLU A 210 -18.81 1.77 -34.06
CA GLU A 210 -19.91 0.81 -34.17
C GLU A 210 -21.13 1.20 -33.34
N ILE A 211 -20.90 1.62 -32.08
CA ILE A 211 -21.98 2.05 -31.18
C ILE A 211 -22.73 3.26 -31.75
N LEU A 212 -22.01 4.21 -32.35
CA LEU A 212 -22.61 5.38 -32.99
C LEU A 212 -23.34 5.02 -34.29
N GLN A 213 -22.83 4.08 -35.10
CA GLN A 213 -23.48 3.63 -36.33
C GLN A 213 -24.75 2.80 -36.08
N GLN A 214 -24.77 2.03 -35.00
CA GLN A 214 -25.92 1.20 -34.62
C GLN A 214 -27.06 2.00 -33.97
N ARG A 215 -26.84 3.30 -33.67
CA ARG A 215 -27.93 4.19 -33.29
C ARG A 215 -28.79 4.48 -34.50
N PRO A 216 -30.13 4.35 -34.40
CA PRO A 216 -31.01 4.89 -35.41
C PRO A 216 -30.66 6.37 -35.60
N ALA A 217 -30.32 6.76 -36.83
CA ALA A 217 -30.12 8.15 -37.16
C ALA A 217 -31.37 8.92 -36.71
N ALA A 218 -31.23 9.77 -35.70
CA ALA A 218 -32.24 10.77 -35.39
C ALA A 218 -32.19 11.81 -36.52
N THR A 219 -32.76 11.46 -37.66
CA THR A 219 -32.98 12.38 -38.77
C THR A 219 -34.08 13.35 -38.37
N GLY A 220 -33.70 14.61 -38.14
CA GLY A 220 -34.59 15.78 -38.12
C GLY A 220 -35.04 16.27 -36.73
N PRO A 221 -35.31 17.58 -36.58
CA PRO A 221 -35.66 18.19 -35.32
C PRO A 221 -36.99 17.62 -34.82
N ILE A 222 -37.00 17.08 -33.60
CA ILE A 222 -38.19 16.49 -32.98
C ILE A 222 -39.17 17.62 -32.63
N PRO A 223 -40.42 17.60 -33.16
CA PRO A 223 -41.45 18.55 -32.74
C PRO A 223 -41.75 18.38 -31.25
N ALA A 224 -41.83 19.51 -30.54
CA ALA A 224 -41.94 19.66 -29.08
C ALA A 224 -43.15 18.95 -28.41
N GLU A 225 -43.98 18.23 -29.15
CA GLU A 225 -45.19 17.57 -28.66
C GLU A 225 -44.98 16.10 -28.24
N ALA A 226 -43.94 15.42 -28.74
CA ALA A 226 -43.71 13.99 -28.45
C ALA A 226 -43.02 13.73 -27.11
N ALA A 227 -42.44 14.75 -26.47
CA ALA A 227 -41.78 14.65 -25.16
C ALA A 227 -42.76 14.43 -23.97
N ARG A 228 -44.07 14.32 -24.21
CA ARG A 228 -45.08 14.32 -23.14
C ARG A 228 -45.70 12.96 -22.80
N ARG A 229 -45.20 11.82 -23.31
CA ARG A 229 -45.81 10.50 -23.04
C ARG A 229 -44.83 9.36 -22.73
N SER A 230 -43.81 9.62 -21.94
CA SER A 230 -43.17 8.59 -21.11
C SER A 230 -42.92 9.22 -19.75
N GLY A 231 -43.61 8.69 -18.73
CA GLY A 231 -43.78 9.33 -17.43
C GLY A 231 -42.46 9.64 -16.74
N THR A 232 -42.02 10.88 -16.83
CA THR A 232 -41.00 11.45 -15.97
C THR A 232 -41.57 11.55 -14.56
N LEU A 233 -40.90 10.94 -13.58
CA LEU A 233 -41.17 11.20 -12.16
C LEU A 233 -41.17 12.72 -11.93
N PRO A 234 -42.08 13.26 -11.11
CA PRO A 234 -42.10 14.68 -10.80
C PRO A 234 -40.71 15.13 -10.30
N GLU A 235 -40.23 16.29 -10.77
CA GLU A 235 -38.89 16.79 -10.46
C GLU A 235 -38.64 16.94 -8.94
N SER A 236 -39.71 17.15 -8.17
CA SER A 236 -39.69 17.16 -6.71
C SER A 236 -39.29 15.80 -6.11
N VAL A 237 -39.71 14.69 -6.73
CA VAL A 237 -39.38 13.31 -6.33
C VAL A 237 -37.96 12.96 -6.72
N THR A 238 -37.55 13.30 -7.94
CA THR A 238 -36.16 13.11 -8.38
C THR A 238 -35.18 13.93 -7.53
N ARG A 239 -35.52 15.16 -7.16
CA ARG A 239 -34.71 16.01 -6.28
C ARG A 239 -34.64 15.44 -4.85
N PHE A 240 -35.74 14.89 -4.36
CA PHE A 240 -35.80 14.26 -3.04
C PHE A 240 -34.93 12.99 -2.98
N ILE A 241 -35.05 12.08 -3.95
CA ILE A 241 -34.24 10.86 -4.04
C ILE A 241 -32.76 11.21 -4.17
N ARG A 242 -32.40 12.15 -5.07
CA ARG A 242 -31.02 12.61 -5.24
C ARG A 242 -30.44 13.25 -3.96
N GLY A 243 -31.26 13.97 -3.20
CA GLY A 243 -30.87 14.54 -1.91
C GLY A 243 -30.59 13.47 -0.83
N LEU A 244 -31.42 12.41 -0.81
CA LEU A 244 -31.24 11.25 0.08
C LEU A 244 -29.94 10.50 -0.25
N GLU A 245 -29.70 10.22 -1.53
CA GLU A 245 -28.51 9.54 -2.03
C GLU A 245 -27.23 10.36 -1.83
N ALA A 246 -27.29 11.69 -1.99
CA ALA A 246 -26.17 12.58 -1.70
C ALA A 246 -25.85 12.62 -0.19
N ALA A 247 -26.87 12.57 0.67
CA ALA A 247 -26.70 12.50 2.12
C ALA A 247 -26.07 11.16 2.55
N GLN A 248 -26.43 10.04 1.91
CA GLN A 248 -25.80 8.73 2.11
C GLN A 248 -24.34 8.71 1.65
N ARG A 249 -24.05 9.23 0.45
CA ARG A 249 -22.68 9.31 -0.12
C ARG A 249 -21.74 10.20 0.68
N SER A 250 -22.25 11.28 1.27
CA SER A 250 -21.48 12.19 2.14
C SER A 250 -21.33 11.69 3.59
N GLY A 251 -21.92 10.54 3.93
CA GLY A 251 -21.87 9.95 5.27
C GLY A 251 -22.53 10.83 6.35
N THR A 252 -23.49 11.68 5.98
CA THR A 252 -24.17 12.60 6.91
C THR A 252 -25.38 11.91 7.56
N VAL A 253 -25.13 10.98 8.48
CA VAL A 253 -26.16 10.17 9.18
C VAL A 253 -27.32 11.02 9.71
N GLU A 254 -27.04 12.15 10.35
CA GLU A 254 -28.05 13.05 10.90
C GLU A 254 -28.90 13.76 9.82
N HIS A 255 -28.31 14.01 8.65
CA HIS A 255 -29.00 14.58 7.50
C HIS A 255 -29.94 13.53 6.88
N VAL A 256 -29.48 12.29 6.73
CA VAL A 256 -30.31 11.16 6.27
C VAL A 256 -31.45 10.89 7.25
N ARG A 257 -31.21 10.87 8.58
CA ARG A 257 -32.26 10.74 9.60
C ARG A 257 -33.31 11.84 9.50
N ARG A 258 -32.88 13.09 9.34
CA ARG A 258 -33.78 14.25 9.20
C ARG A 258 -34.64 14.16 7.94
N LEU A 259 -34.05 13.78 6.80
CA LEU A 259 -34.79 13.58 5.56
C LEU A 259 -35.78 12.41 5.67
N CYS A 260 -35.39 11.32 6.32
CA CYS A 260 -36.27 10.17 6.59
C CYS A 260 -37.43 10.49 7.55
N ALA A 261 -37.24 11.39 8.53
CA ALA A 261 -38.26 11.79 9.50
C ALA A 261 -39.23 12.85 8.95
N SER A 262 -38.77 13.71 8.04
CA SER A 262 -39.56 14.82 7.47
C SER A 262 -40.29 14.47 6.16
N SER A 263 -40.14 13.24 5.67
CA SER A 263 -40.69 12.81 4.37
C SER A 263 -42.20 12.51 4.36
N GLY A 264 -42.83 12.33 5.53
CA GLY A 264 -44.24 11.95 5.65
C GLY A 264 -45.22 12.88 4.89
N PRO A 265 -45.19 14.21 5.15
CA PRO A 265 -46.03 15.18 4.43
C PRO A 265 -45.71 15.29 2.94
N PHE A 266 -44.47 15.02 2.53
CA PHE A 266 -44.07 15.00 1.13
C PHE A 266 -44.71 13.82 0.39
N LEU A 267 -44.67 12.62 0.97
CA LEU A 267 -45.24 11.41 0.37
C LEU A 267 -46.77 11.46 0.18
N THR A 268 -47.51 12.21 1.01
CA THR A 268 -48.97 12.33 0.86
C THR A 268 -49.36 13.17 -0.36
N THR A 269 -48.49 14.07 -0.82
CA THR A 269 -48.73 14.96 -1.98
C THR A 269 -48.47 14.32 -3.34
N LEU A 270 -47.83 13.16 -3.38
CA LEU A 270 -47.42 12.48 -4.62
C LEU A 270 -48.51 11.56 -5.18
N ASP A 271 -48.51 11.31 -6.48
CA ASP A 271 -49.34 10.26 -7.08
C ASP A 271 -48.89 8.85 -6.66
N ALA A 272 -49.66 7.82 -7.01
CA ALA A 272 -49.40 6.46 -6.54
C ALA A 272 -48.06 5.87 -7.02
N ALA A 273 -47.63 6.18 -8.26
CA ALA A 273 -46.39 5.66 -8.83
C ALA A 273 -45.16 6.38 -8.25
N ALA A 274 -45.21 7.71 -8.20
CA ALA A 274 -44.14 8.53 -7.64
C ALA A 274 -43.98 8.33 -6.12
N ARG A 275 -45.08 8.03 -5.42
CA ARG A 275 -45.05 7.68 -3.99
C ARG A 275 -44.43 6.32 -3.73
N ALA A 276 -44.63 5.33 -4.61
CA ALA A 276 -44.02 4.01 -4.48
C ALA A 276 -42.50 4.09 -4.58
N GLU A 277 -42.00 4.81 -5.60
CA GLU A 277 -40.57 5.04 -5.81
C GLU A 277 -39.91 5.76 -4.63
N ALA A 278 -40.51 6.85 -4.16
CA ALA A 278 -39.99 7.61 -3.02
C ALA A 278 -39.99 6.80 -1.71
N LYS A 279 -40.95 5.87 -1.53
CA LYS A 279 -40.97 4.96 -0.38
C LYS A 279 -39.86 3.92 -0.45
N GLN A 280 -39.58 3.38 -1.63
CA GLN A 280 -38.50 2.42 -1.82
C GLN A 280 -37.14 3.04 -1.46
N SER A 281 -36.82 4.24 -1.98
CA SER A 281 -35.56 4.92 -1.63
C SER A 281 -35.45 5.24 -0.12
N LEU A 282 -36.58 5.53 0.53
CA LEU A 282 -36.62 5.75 1.99
C LEU A 282 -36.37 4.47 2.79
N GLU A 283 -36.85 3.31 2.32
CA GLU A 283 -36.55 2.02 2.95
C GLU A 283 -35.07 1.66 2.80
N GLU A 284 -34.48 1.89 1.64
CA GLU A 284 -33.06 1.70 1.39
C GLU A 284 -32.19 2.61 2.29
N ALA A 285 -32.60 3.87 2.46
CA ALA A 285 -31.92 4.78 3.38
C ALA A 285 -32.06 4.40 4.86
N ARG A 286 -33.19 3.82 5.27
CA ARG A 286 -33.37 3.28 6.63
C ARG A 286 -32.48 2.06 6.86
N THR A 287 -32.40 1.15 5.89
CA THR A 287 -31.49 0.00 5.93
C THR A 287 -30.03 0.44 6.04
N TRP A 288 -29.64 1.47 5.28
CA TRP A 288 -28.31 2.08 5.37
C TRP A 288 -28.02 2.68 6.76
N LEU A 289 -28.99 3.37 7.36
CA LEU A 289 -28.87 3.92 8.72
C LEU A 289 -28.65 2.82 9.76
N THR A 290 -29.39 1.71 9.68
CA THR A 290 -29.24 0.57 10.60
C THR A 290 -27.86 -0.07 10.45
N ALA A 291 -27.39 -0.31 9.22
CA ALA A 291 -26.06 -0.86 8.98
C ALA A 291 -24.93 0.07 9.50
N HIS A 292 -25.12 1.38 9.41
CA HIS A 292 -24.19 2.37 9.94
C HIS A 292 -24.18 2.39 11.47
N GLU A 293 -25.34 2.32 12.10
CA GLU A 293 -25.48 2.23 13.57
C GLU A 293 -24.84 0.95 14.11
N ASP A 294 -25.03 -0.19 13.45
CA ASP A 294 -24.38 -1.46 13.82
C ASP A 294 -22.85 -1.39 13.71
N TYR A 295 -22.35 -0.73 12.68
CA TYR A 295 -20.91 -0.51 12.51
C TYR A 295 -20.34 0.40 13.59
N GLN A 296 -21.01 1.52 13.86
CA GLN A 296 -20.63 2.45 14.92
C GLN A 296 -20.63 1.75 16.30
N GLN A 297 -21.67 0.97 16.61
CA GLN A 297 -21.75 0.21 17.86
C GLN A 297 -20.60 -0.80 18.01
N ARG A 298 -20.23 -1.51 16.93
CA ARG A 298 -19.09 -2.45 16.93
C ARG A 298 -17.77 -1.76 17.24
N VAL A 299 -17.46 -0.65 16.54
CA VAL A 299 -16.22 0.12 16.76
C VAL A 299 -16.15 0.63 18.20
N PHE A 300 -17.27 1.11 18.75
CA PHE A 300 -17.33 1.59 20.13
C PHE A 300 -17.22 0.46 21.17
N ALA A 301 -17.80 -0.71 20.90
CA ALA A 301 -17.65 -1.90 21.74
C ALA A 301 -16.20 -2.41 21.75
N ASP A 302 -15.54 -2.43 20.58
CA ASP A 302 -14.15 -2.85 20.44
C ASP A 302 -13.18 -1.87 21.12
N LEU A 303 -13.44 -0.57 21.03
CA LEU A 303 -12.70 0.45 21.77
C LEU A 303 -12.89 0.29 23.28
N ALA A 304 -14.12 0.12 23.77
CA ALA A 304 -14.39 -0.09 25.18
C ALA A 304 -13.68 -1.35 25.71
N LYS A 305 -13.74 -2.45 24.94
CA LYS A 305 -13.05 -3.70 25.25
C LYS A 305 -11.52 -3.52 25.28
N ALA A 306 -10.95 -2.80 24.32
CA ALA A 306 -9.51 -2.51 24.29
C ALA A 306 -9.03 -1.70 25.50
N VAL A 307 -9.87 -0.76 25.98
CA VAL A 307 -9.60 0.00 27.21
C VAL A 307 -9.66 -0.91 28.44
N THR A 308 -10.70 -1.75 28.58
CA THR A 308 -10.82 -2.70 29.70
C THR A 308 -9.67 -3.70 29.73
N GLU A 309 -9.25 -4.20 28.57
CA GLU A 309 -8.15 -5.16 28.40
C GLU A 309 -6.76 -4.50 28.42
N LYS A 310 -6.69 -3.17 28.60
CA LYS A 310 -5.45 -2.38 28.64
C LYS A 310 -4.54 -2.55 27.42
N ARG A 311 -5.11 -2.71 26.22
CA ARG A 311 -4.38 -2.88 24.94
C ARG A 311 -4.08 -1.53 24.28
N ALA A 312 -2.96 -0.90 24.63
CA ALA A 312 -2.66 0.48 24.23
C ALA A 312 -2.55 0.74 22.73
N PHE A 313 -2.01 -0.20 21.96
CA PHE A 313 -1.95 -0.08 20.50
C PHE A 313 -3.36 -0.03 19.89
N ASP A 314 -4.21 -0.98 20.31
CA ASP A 314 -5.59 -1.08 19.82
C ASP A 314 -6.44 0.10 20.29
N VAL A 315 -6.23 0.61 21.51
CA VAL A 315 -6.88 1.84 21.97
C VAL A 315 -6.51 3.02 21.09
N ARG A 316 -5.24 3.19 20.66
CA ARG A 316 -4.85 4.30 19.76
C ARG A 316 -5.49 4.17 18.38
N SER A 317 -5.44 2.97 17.79
CA SER A 317 -6.02 2.70 16.46
C SER A 317 -7.54 2.89 16.46
N GLN A 318 -8.24 2.27 17.41
CA GLN A 318 -9.70 2.33 17.54
C GLN A 318 -10.18 3.70 18.00
N LEU A 319 -9.40 4.45 18.79
CA LEU A 319 -9.74 5.83 19.17
C LEU A 319 -9.73 6.77 17.97
N GLN A 320 -8.80 6.62 17.01
CA GLN A 320 -8.81 7.42 15.79
C GLN A 320 -10.03 7.10 14.91
N GLN A 321 -10.38 5.82 14.76
CA GLN A 321 -11.56 5.38 14.01
C GLN A 321 -12.85 5.86 14.69
N ALA A 322 -12.99 5.70 16.00
CA ALA A 322 -14.13 6.19 16.78
C ALA A 322 -14.22 7.73 16.76
N ALA A 323 -13.08 8.46 16.80
CA ALA A 323 -13.05 9.92 16.69
C ALA A 323 -13.48 10.42 15.29
N ALA A 324 -13.18 9.65 14.24
CA ALA A 324 -13.62 9.97 12.88
C ALA A 324 -15.13 9.79 12.72
N LEU A 325 -15.71 8.73 13.29
CA LEU A 325 -17.16 8.47 13.29
C LEU A 325 -17.95 9.48 14.13
N THR A 326 -17.33 10.11 15.12
CA THR A 326 -18.02 10.97 16.09
C THR A 326 -18.00 12.47 15.78
N ARG A 327 -17.47 12.89 14.62
CA ARG A 327 -17.44 14.30 14.22
C ARG A 327 -18.82 14.96 14.10
N ARG A 328 -19.93 14.19 14.16
CA ARG A 328 -21.28 14.68 13.79
C ARG A 328 -22.42 14.25 14.73
N GLY A 329 -22.11 13.94 15.99
CA GLY A 329 -23.10 13.72 17.05
C GLY A 329 -22.77 12.47 17.86
N VAL A 330 -22.48 12.65 19.15
CA VAL A 330 -22.02 11.59 20.06
C VAL A 330 -23.09 11.30 21.09
N SER A 331 -23.46 10.04 21.25
CA SER A 331 -24.30 9.63 22.38
C SER A 331 -23.53 9.70 23.70
N THR A 332 -24.24 9.87 24.82
CA THR A 332 -23.63 9.95 26.16
C THR A 332 -22.87 8.68 26.58
N SER A 333 -23.18 7.51 25.99
CA SER A 333 -22.42 6.28 26.20
C SER A 333 -21.09 6.29 25.43
N GLU A 334 -21.10 6.70 24.16
CA GLU A 334 -19.91 6.80 23.30
C GLU A 334 -18.94 7.87 23.80
N GLN A 335 -19.45 9.00 24.29
CA GLN A 335 -18.65 10.05 24.93
C GLN A 335 -17.88 9.52 26.14
N ARG A 336 -18.50 8.65 26.95
CA ARG A 336 -17.86 8.00 28.10
C ARG A 336 -16.74 7.05 27.66
N VAL A 337 -16.95 6.28 26.59
CA VAL A 337 -15.93 5.38 26.03
C VAL A 337 -14.73 6.16 25.50
N LEU A 338 -14.95 7.26 24.76
CA LEU A 338 -13.87 8.13 24.28
C LEU A 338 -13.10 8.77 25.44
N ALA A 339 -13.79 9.22 26.49
CA ALA A 339 -13.17 9.80 27.66
C ALA A 339 -12.29 8.78 28.41
N ALA A 340 -12.79 7.55 28.58
CA ALA A 340 -12.05 6.45 29.20
C ALA A 340 -10.80 6.07 28.38
N ALA A 341 -10.92 5.98 27.05
CA ALA A 341 -9.80 5.70 26.15
C ALA A 341 -8.70 6.78 26.22
N ARG A 342 -9.08 8.06 26.22
CA ARG A 342 -8.15 9.19 26.35
C ARG A 342 -7.49 9.26 27.72
N ALA A 343 -8.20 8.88 28.78
CA ALA A 343 -7.63 8.79 30.12
C ALA A 343 -6.58 7.68 30.21
N PHE A 344 -6.90 6.48 29.68
CA PHE A 344 -5.99 5.34 29.64
C PHE A 344 -4.69 5.63 28.89
N LEU A 345 -4.75 6.28 27.72
CA LEU A 345 -3.55 6.65 26.97
C LEU A 345 -2.69 7.69 27.71
N ARG A 346 -3.32 8.67 28.37
CA ARG A 346 -2.59 9.67 29.18
C ARG A 346 -1.85 9.04 30.35
N GLU A 347 -2.44 8.04 31.00
CA GLU A 347 -1.81 7.29 32.09
C GLU A 347 -0.62 6.45 31.57
N GLN A 348 -0.77 5.78 30.42
CA GLN A 348 0.32 5.03 29.79
C GLN A 348 1.51 5.92 29.38
N ASP A 349 1.24 7.08 28.79
CA ASP A 349 2.28 8.01 28.37
C ASP A 349 2.98 8.68 29.58
N HIS A 350 2.31 8.77 30.74
CA HIS A 350 2.92 9.20 32.01
C HIS A 350 3.80 8.12 32.65
N VAL A 351 3.44 6.83 32.52
CA VAL A 351 4.26 5.71 33.05
C VAL A 351 5.56 5.53 32.25
N GLY A 352 5.64 6.01 31.00
CA GLY A 352 6.89 6.07 30.22
C GLY A 352 7.84 7.22 30.59
N HIS A 353 7.39 8.17 31.43
CA HIS A 353 8.13 9.36 31.84
C HIS A 353 8.27 9.49 33.36
N THR A 354 8.52 8.38 34.06
CA THR A 354 9.00 8.45 35.44
C THR A 354 10.53 8.43 35.50
N GLU A 355 11.06 9.63 35.80
CA GLU A 355 12.15 9.84 36.78
C GLU A 355 13.63 9.84 36.32
N SER A 356 13.92 10.36 35.12
CA SER A 356 15.21 11.00 34.85
C SER A 356 15.04 12.08 33.79
N ASP A 357 15.54 13.29 34.06
CA ASP A 357 15.40 14.51 33.27
C ASP A 357 14.04 15.25 33.33
N ARG A 358 13.80 15.89 34.49
CA ARG A 358 13.08 17.17 34.51
C ARG A 358 14.08 18.32 34.31
N PRO A 359 14.04 19.08 33.21
CA PRO A 359 14.53 20.44 33.21
C PRO A 359 13.47 21.33 33.87
N THR A 360 13.89 22.07 34.88
CA THR A 360 13.16 23.16 35.51
C THR A 360 12.65 24.14 34.46
N ALA A 361 11.38 24.54 34.59
CA ALA A 361 10.72 25.50 33.72
C ALA A 361 11.48 26.82 33.62
N PRO A 362 11.64 27.42 32.42
CA PRO A 362 11.90 28.84 32.33
C PRO A 362 10.58 29.60 32.22
N THR A 363 10.51 30.61 33.07
CA THR A 363 9.52 31.67 33.17
C THR A 363 9.23 32.31 31.81
N ARG A 364 7.95 32.63 31.60
CA ARG A 364 7.41 33.42 30.48
C ARG A 364 8.34 34.58 30.10
N TRP A 365 8.85 34.61 28.87
CA TRP A 365 9.34 35.84 28.24
C TRP A 365 8.68 36.06 26.89
N ALA A 366 8.24 37.30 26.72
CA ALA A 366 7.51 37.83 25.58
C ALA A 366 8.36 37.80 24.30
N TRP A 367 7.69 37.55 23.19
CA TRP A 367 8.26 37.65 21.86
C TRP A 367 8.69 39.09 21.58
N THR A 368 9.99 39.31 21.47
CA THR A 368 10.53 40.41 20.66
C THR A 368 11.48 39.79 19.66
N VAL A 369 11.25 40.13 18.38
CA VAL A 369 12.07 39.72 17.25
C VAL A 369 13.32 40.60 17.22
N PRO A 370 14.55 40.02 17.14
CA PRO A 370 15.66 40.79 16.60
C PRO A 370 16.30 40.09 15.40
N THR A 371 16.68 40.95 14.48
CA THR A 371 17.21 40.73 13.15
C THR A 371 18.65 40.19 13.15
N LYS A 372 18.99 39.54 12.02
CA LYS A 372 20.27 38.96 11.62
C LYS A 372 21.52 39.71 12.13
N LYS A 373 22.54 38.95 12.55
CA LYS A 373 23.95 39.26 12.24
C LYS A 373 24.82 37.99 12.22
N ARG A 374 25.46 37.78 11.06
CA ARG A 374 26.52 36.79 10.80
C ARG A 374 27.67 36.98 11.78
N ARG A 375 28.14 35.89 12.40
CA ARG A 375 29.52 35.77 12.90
C ARG A 375 30.07 34.39 12.54
N THR A 376 31.06 34.40 11.67
CA THR A 376 31.92 33.27 11.30
C THR A 376 32.93 33.01 12.41
N ALA A 377 33.09 31.75 12.82
CA ALA A 377 34.20 31.26 13.64
C ALA A 377 34.80 29.98 13.01
N PRO A 378 36.11 29.74 13.13
CA PRO A 378 36.84 28.81 12.25
C PRO A 378 36.65 27.34 12.63
N ARG A 379 36.56 26.48 11.60
CA ARG A 379 36.17 25.07 11.63
C ARG A 379 37.37 24.15 11.33
N ALA A 380 38.47 24.28 12.06
CA ALA A 380 39.70 23.54 11.72
C ALA A 380 40.10 22.40 12.69
N GLU A 381 39.67 22.39 13.96
CA GLU A 381 40.20 21.39 14.92
C GLU A 381 39.21 20.31 15.39
N ARG A 382 37.90 20.41 15.09
CA ARG A 382 36.90 19.42 15.54
C ARG A 382 36.72 18.19 14.62
N THR A 383 37.36 18.15 13.46
CA THR A 383 37.09 17.16 12.39
C THR A 383 37.91 15.88 12.45
N GLN A 384 39.07 15.86 13.13
CA GLN A 384 39.90 14.66 13.25
C GLN A 384 39.33 13.57 14.20
N PRO A 385 38.80 13.88 15.40
CA PRO A 385 38.30 12.84 16.33
C PRO A 385 36.97 12.20 15.91
N ALA A 386 36.20 12.84 15.02
CA ALA A 386 34.95 12.28 14.47
C ALA A 386 35.25 11.21 13.40
N LYS A 387 36.16 11.52 12.47
CA LYS A 387 36.56 10.60 11.38
C LYS A 387 37.16 9.29 11.91
N THR A 388 37.91 9.34 13.01
CA THR A 388 38.52 8.14 13.62
C THR A 388 37.48 7.25 14.32
N ARG A 389 36.43 7.83 14.91
CA ARG A 389 35.31 7.09 15.51
C ARG A 389 34.42 6.45 14.46
N ASP A 390 34.18 7.12 13.35
CA ASP A 390 33.39 6.59 12.23
C ASP A 390 34.09 5.41 11.55
N ALA A 391 35.41 5.51 11.37
CA ALA A 391 36.24 4.40 10.87
C ALA A 391 36.21 3.19 11.82
N ALA A 392 36.30 3.42 13.14
CA ALA A 392 36.18 2.37 14.13
C ALA A 392 34.78 1.72 14.14
N ALA A 393 33.71 2.50 13.92
CA ALA A 393 32.35 1.97 13.81
C ALA A 393 32.15 1.12 12.54
N ALA A 394 32.81 1.46 11.43
CA ALA A 394 32.85 0.62 10.23
C ALA A 394 33.61 -0.69 10.46
N GLU A 395 34.71 -0.66 11.22
CA GLU A 395 35.47 -1.86 11.62
C GLU A 395 34.64 -2.81 12.51
N VAL A 396 33.80 -2.27 13.40
CA VAL A 396 32.85 -3.06 14.20
C VAL A 396 31.85 -3.79 13.30
N ARG A 397 31.22 -3.08 12.36
CA ARG A 397 30.22 -3.66 11.44
C ARG A 397 30.80 -4.76 10.55
N THR A 398 31.99 -4.54 9.99
CA THR A 398 32.66 -5.52 9.14
C THR A 398 33.07 -6.77 9.92
N THR A 399 33.58 -6.61 11.15
CA THR A 399 33.96 -7.73 12.01
C THR A 399 32.74 -8.53 12.49
N LEU A 400 31.63 -7.87 12.83
CA LEU A 400 30.36 -8.54 13.16
C LEU A 400 29.78 -9.32 11.98
N LYS A 401 29.84 -8.77 10.76
CA LYS A 401 29.37 -9.45 9.55
C LYS A 401 30.14 -10.76 9.31
N ARG A 402 31.46 -10.74 9.50
CA ARG A 402 32.30 -11.93 9.39
C ARG A 402 31.99 -12.95 10.49
N LEU A 403 31.88 -12.52 11.76
CA LEU A 403 31.53 -13.40 12.87
C LEU A 403 30.15 -14.05 12.72
N ARG A 404 29.15 -13.35 12.15
CA ARG A 404 27.83 -13.93 11.87
C ARG A 404 27.88 -15.00 10.78
N ARG A 405 28.68 -14.80 9.73
CA ARG A 405 28.81 -15.73 8.59
C ARG A 405 29.65 -16.97 8.92
N GLU A 406 30.77 -16.78 9.62
CA GLU A 406 31.81 -17.82 9.81
C GLU A 406 31.98 -18.25 11.27
N GLY A 407 31.28 -17.63 12.22
CA GLY A 407 31.56 -17.79 13.65
C GLY A 407 31.29 -19.18 14.24
N ASN A 408 30.59 -20.05 13.52
CA ASN A 408 30.39 -21.45 13.90
C ASN A 408 31.44 -22.39 13.28
N THR A 409 32.18 -21.95 12.26
CA THR A 409 33.21 -22.71 11.54
C THR A 409 34.65 -22.29 11.89
N LEU A 410 34.83 -21.13 12.53
CA LEU A 410 36.15 -20.62 12.91
C LEU A 410 36.80 -21.43 14.04
N ARG A 411 38.13 -21.60 13.98
CA ARG A 411 38.89 -22.24 15.06
C ARG A 411 38.81 -21.39 16.32
N LYS A 412 38.83 -22.04 17.51
CA LYS A 412 38.73 -21.34 18.82
C LYS A 412 39.77 -20.23 19.01
N ALA A 413 40.97 -20.35 18.41
CA ALA A 413 41.98 -19.30 18.45
C ALA A 413 41.61 -18.08 17.59
N GLU A 414 41.13 -18.30 16.37
CA GLU A 414 40.72 -17.24 15.44
C GLU A 414 39.47 -16.51 15.92
N LEU A 415 38.52 -17.24 16.49
CA LEU A 415 37.32 -16.67 17.10
C LEU A 415 37.68 -15.72 18.26
N ARG A 416 38.69 -16.06 19.07
CA ARG A 416 39.19 -15.20 20.15
C ARG A 416 39.84 -13.93 19.59
N THR A 417 40.71 -14.05 18.59
CA THR A 417 41.39 -12.91 17.96
C THR A 417 40.39 -11.94 17.33
N LEU A 418 39.39 -12.45 16.59
CA LEU A 418 38.36 -11.62 15.96
C LEU A 418 37.43 -10.96 16.98
N THR A 419 37.08 -11.66 18.06
CA THR A 419 36.26 -11.07 19.14
C THR A 419 37.04 -10.00 19.91
N GLN A 420 38.34 -10.18 20.13
CA GLN A 420 39.20 -9.16 20.76
C GLN A 420 39.35 -7.91 19.88
N LYS A 421 39.54 -8.11 18.56
CA LYS A 421 39.56 -7.01 17.58
C LYS A 421 38.23 -6.26 17.56
N LEU A 422 37.11 -6.97 17.63
CA LEU A 422 35.78 -6.40 17.71
C LEU A 422 35.60 -5.53 18.97
N SER A 423 36.00 -6.01 20.15
CA SER A 423 35.91 -5.24 21.39
C SER A 423 36.80 -4.00 21.39
N GLN A 424 37.99 -4.07 20.81
CA GLN A 424 38.89 -2.90 20.68
C GLN A 424 38.33 -1.85 19.71
N ALA A 425 37.78 -2.29 18.57
CA ALA A 425 37.11 -1.39 17.62
C ALA A 425 35.87 -0.74 18.26
N ALA A 426 35.11 -1.48 19.07
CA ALA A 426 33.96 -0.94 19.78
C ALA A 426 34.35 0.11 20.84
N ALA A 427 35.43 -0.12 21.58
CA ALA A 427 35.95 0.86 22.54
C ALA A 427 36.41 2.17 21.86
N ARG A 428 36.97 2.09 20.65
CA ARG A 428 37.37 3.26 19.85
C ARG A 428 36.17 4.04 19.28
N ALA A 429 35.09 3.35 18.94
CA ALA A 429 33.90 3.97 18.34
C ALA A 429 32.93 4.58 19.37
N GLY A 430 32.93 4.14 20.63
CA GLY A 430 32.15 4.75 21.71
C GLY A 430 30.64 4.80 21.44
N THR A 431 30.05 6.00 21.48
CA THR A 431 28.60 6.22 21.25
C THR A 431 28.18 6.19 19.78
N THR A 432 29.12 6.10 18.84
CA THR A 432 28.85 6.07 17.39
C THR A 432 28.34 4.70 16.90
N ILE A 433 28.30 3.69 17.77
CA ILE A 433 27.80 2.34 17.48
C ILE A 433 26.31 2.26 17.79
N ARG A 434 25.53 1.59 16.93
CA ARG A 434 24.09 1.39 17.14
C ARG A 434 23.83 0.53 18.39
N PRO A 435 22.72 0.73 19.13
CA PRO A 435 22.39 -0.07 20.31
C PRO A 435 22.37 -1.59 20.04
N ALA A 436 21.85 -2.01 18.88
CA ALA A 436 21.84 -3.41 18.45
C ALA A 436 23.24 -3.99 18.19
N ASP A 437 24.18 -3.16 17.73
CA ASP A 437 25.57 -3.58 17.51
C ASP A 437 26.32 -3.70 18.85
N HIS A 438 26.03 -2.83 19.84
CA HIS A 438 26.54 -2.96 21.21
C HIS A 438 26.12 -4.29 21.86
N GLU A 439 24.85 -4.66 21.72
CA GLU A 439 24.34 -5.93 22.23
C GLU A 439 24.99 -7.14 21.53
N ALA A 440 25.21 -7.05 20.21
CA ALA A 440 25.88 -8.08 19.43
C ALA A 440 27.35 -8.25 19.85
N VAL A 441 28.08 -7.15 20.11
CA VAL A 441 29.46 -7.18 20.62
C VAL A 441 29.52 -7.90 21.98
N ALA A 442 28.59 -7.61 22.88
CA ALA A 442 28.51 -8.26 24.19
C ALA A 442 28.23 -9.77 24.08
N LYS A 443 27.30 -10.18 23.19
CA LYS A 443 26.98 -11.59 22.92
C LYS A 443 28.19 -12.38 22.40
N TRP A 444 28.94 -11.83 21.45
CA TRP A 444 30.15 -12.49 20.91
C TRP A 444 31.28 -12.54 21.94
N ALA A 445 31.47 -11.50 22.75
CA ALA A 445 32.41 -11.50 23.86
C ALA A 445 32.08 -12.60 24.90
N HIS A 446 30.79 -12.80 25.20
CA HIS A 446 30.34 -13.87 26.08
C HIS A 446 30.54 -15.27 25.46
N LYS A 447 30.25 -15.44 24.16
CA LYS A 447 30.47 -16.70 23.42
C LYS A 447 31.95 -17.11 23.42
N ALA A 448 32.86 -16.16 23.19
CA ALA A 448 34.30 -16.42 23.25
C ALA A 448 34.76 -16.78 24.68
N LYS A 449 34.21 -16.14 25.72
CA LYS A 449 34.50 -16.49 27.13
C LYS A 449 33.95 -17.88 27.52
N GLY A 450 32.80 -18.28 26.99
CA GLY A 450 32.24 -19.62 27.18
C GLY A 450 33.16 -20.74 26.66
N THR A 451 33.94 -20.48 25.61
CA THR A 451 34.94 -21.43 25.10
C THR A 451 36.16 -21.62 26.00
N MET A 452 36.40 -20.73 26.99
CA MET A 452 37.51 -20.84 27.95
C MET A 452 37.22 -21.82 29.09
N ARG A 453 35.94 -22.10 29.38
CA ARG A 453 35.53 -22.94 30.51
C ARG A 453 35.53 -24.45 30.22
N ALA A 454 35.71 -24.84 28.95
CA ALA A 454 35.67 -26.22 28.48
C ALA A 454 37.05 -26.86 28.26
N ALA A 455 38.08 -26.39 28.97
CA ALA A 455 39.42 -26.97 28.94
C ALA A 455 39.94 -27.22 30.36
N LYS A 456 39.61 -28.38 30.91
CA LYS A 456 40.47 -29.11 31.85
C LYS A 456 40.43 -30.60 31.50
N PRO A 457 41.55 -31.33 31.72
CA PRO A 457 41.84 -32.59 31.04
C PRO A 457 41.24 -33.82 31.73
N ASP A 458 41.15 -34.89 30.94
CA ASP A 458 40.77 -36.26 31.30
C ASP A 458 41.46 -36.78 32.58
N THR A 459 40.65 -37.36 33.46
CA THR A 459 41.05 -38.50 34.30
C THR A 459 39.91 -39.51 34.37
N ARG A 460 40.20 -40.73 33.92
CA ARG A 460 39.40 -41.96 34.02
C ARG A 460 39.00 -42.28 35.46
N SER A 461 37.78 -42.78 35.65
CA SER A 461 37.50 -44.15 36.12
C SER A 461 36.12 -44.28 36.79
N ALA A 462 35.25 -45.07 36.14
CA ALA A 462 34.37 -46.13 36.67
C ALA A 462 33.34 -45.87 37.81
N PRO A 463 32.28 -46.72 37.88
CA PRO A 463 30.92 -46.34 38.28
C PRO A 463 30.56 -46.79 39.70
N HIS A 464 29.54 -46.19 40.33
CA HIS A 464 28.66 -46.91 41.24
C HIS A 464 27.36 -46.15 41.61
N ALA A 465 26.27 -46.92 41.52
CA ALA A 465 25.18 -47.09 42.47
C ALA A 465 24.15 -45.97 42.72
N ALA A 466 22.91 -46.39 42.50
CA ALA A 466 21.63 -45.81 42.86
C ALA A 466 21.52 -45.26 44.29
N LYS A 467 20.65 -44.25 44.45
CA LYS A 467 19.75 -44.12 45.61
C LYS A 467 18.51 -43.30 45.23
N ASP A 468 17.37 -43.82 45.67
CA ASP A 468 16.00 -43.38 45.44
C ASP A 468 15.60 -42.07 46.15
N GLU A 469 14.70 -41.34 45.48
CA GLU A 469 13.58 -40.49 45.95
C GLU A 469 13.85 -39.22 46.84
N PRO A 470 12.98 -38.17 46.86
CA PRO A 470 11.65 -38.05 46.27
C PRO A 470 11.34 -36.83 45.38
N THR A 471 10.42 -37.13 44.46
CA THR A 471 9.52 -36.30 43.68
C THR A 471 9.09 -35.01 44.40
N ARG A 472 9.52 -33.85 43.89
CA ARG A 472 8.86 -32.57 44.14
C ARG A 472 8.04 -32.20 42.91
N THR A 473 6.74 -32.43 43.02
CA THR A 473 5.70 -32.19 42.03
C THR A 473 5.81 -30.77 41.47
N ARG A 474 6.21 -30.68 40.20
CA ARG A 474 6.18 -29.45 39.42
C ARG A 474 4.70 -29.19 39.07
N PRO A 475 4.13 -28.00 39.31
CA PRO A 475 2.76 -27.71 38.93
C PRO A 475 2.61 -27.94 37.42
N ALA A 476 1.56 -28.66 37.04
CA ALA A 476 1.31 -29.10 35.68
C ALA A 476 1.41 -27.91 34.69
N PRO A 477 2.12 -28.06 33.56
CA PRO A 477 1.95 -27.11 32.48
C PRO A 477 0.47 -27.15 32.07
N ARG A 478 -0.17 -25.98 32.09
CA ARG A 478 -1.45 -25.71 31.40
C ARG A 478 -1.44 -26.48 30.07
N PRO A 479 -2.51 -27.19 29.68
CA PRO A 479 -2.49 -27.97 28.45
C PRO A 479 -2.09 -27.04 27.31
N ALA A 480 -0.93 -27.32 26.70
CA ALA A 480 -0.52 -26.68 25.47
C ALA A 480 -1.67 -26.87 24.50
N ARG A 481 -2.15 -25.78 23.89
CA ARG A 481 -3.09 -25.86 22.76
C ARG A 481 -2.52 -26.90 21.80
N THR A 482 -3.18 -28.05 21.72
CA THR A 482 -2.73 -29.18 20.93
C THR A 482 -2.64 -28.69 19.49
N GLN A 483 -1.41 -28.52 18.99
CA GLN A 483 -1.19 -28.22 17.58
C GLN A 483 -1.88 -29.31 16.76
N LEU A 484 -2.49 -28.93 15.64
CA LEU A 484 -3.14 -29.91 14.78
C LEU A 484 -2.11 -30.97 14.33
N PRO A 485 -2.52 -32.24 14.17
CA PRO A 485 -1.64 -33.29 13.68
C PRO A 485 -0.99 -32.90 12.34
N PRO A 486 0.29 -33.28 12.11
CA PRO A 486 1.05 -32.84 10.94
C PRO A 486 0.47 -33.32 9.61
N ASP A 487 -0.19 -34.48 9.60
CA ASP A 487 -0.95 -35.03 8.46
C ASP A 487 -2.17 -34.16 8.11
N VAL A 488 -2.88 -33.65 9.12
CA VAL A 488 -4.00 -32.72 8.94
C VAL A 488 -3.52 -31.38 8.40
N LEU A 489 -2.38 -30.88 8.90
CA LEU A 489 -1.76 -29.64 8.40
C LEU A 489 -1.27 -29.77 6.96
N ALA A 490 -0.66 -30.90 6.59
CA ALA A 490 -0.20 -31.17 5.23
C ALA A 490 -1.37 -31.28 4.24
N SER A 491 -2.45 -31.97 4.63
CA SER A 491 -3.68 -32.07 3.83
C SER A 491 -4.33 -30.70 3.62
N ALA A 492 -4.46 -29.91 4.69
CA ALA A 492 -4.95 -28.54 4.61
C ALA A 492 -4.05 -27.66 3.72
N ALA A 493 -2.73 -27.78 3.80
CA ALA A 493 -1.79 -27.05 2.95
C ALA A 493 -1.94 -27.40 1.47
N ALA A 494 -2.15 -28.67 1.12
CA ALA A 494 -2.40 -29.06 -0.27
C ALA A 494 -3.70 -28.42 -0.81
N ALA A 495 -4.77 -28.42 -0.01
CA ALA A 495 -6.05 -27.80 -0.36
C ALA A 495 -5.93 -26.27 -0.51
N VAL A 496 -5.26 -25.59 0.44
CA VAL A 496 -4.98 -24.15 0.37
C VAL A 496 -4.16 -23.83 -0.87
N ARG A 497 -3.08 -24.59 -1.14
CA ARG A 497 -2.23 -24.39 -2.32
C ARG A 497 -3.03 -24.48 -3.61
N GLY A 498 -3.96 -25.45 -3.73
CA GLY A 498 -4.86 -25.55 -4.87
C GLY A 498 -5.77 -24.32 -5.03
N ALA A 499 -6.37 -23.85 -3.94
CA ALA A 499 -7.22 -22.64 -3.95
C ALA A 499 -6.44 -21.37 -4.30
N LEU A 500 -5.21 -21.24 -3.80
CA LEU A 500 -4.34 -20.10 -4.10
C LEU A 500 -3.86 -20.10 -5.54
N LYS A 501 -3.54 -21.26 -6.11
CA LYS A 501 -3.24 -21.38 -7.55
C LYS A 501 -4.44 -20.97 -8.41
N LYS A 502 -5.66 -21.32 -7.99
CA LYS A 502 -6.89 -20.88 -8.66
C LYS A 502 -7.08 -19.36 -8.57
N ALA A 503 -6.92 -18.78 -7.37
CA ALA A 503 -6.99 -17.33 -7.19
C ALA A 503 -5.92 -16.59 -8.02
N ALA A 504 -4.71 -17.16 -8.11
CA ALA A 504 -3.63 -16.64 -8.94
C ALA A 504 -4.01 -16.60 -10.43
N ARG A 505 -4.56 -17.70 -10.97
CA ARG A 505 -5.05 -17.77 -12.35
C ARG A 505 -6.18 -16.79 -12.64
N GLU A 506 -7.08 -16.62 -11.68
CA GLU A 506 -8.20 -15.67 -11.76
C GLU A 506 -7.76 -14.22 -11.52
N GLN A 507 -6.47 -13.97 -11.22
CA GLN A 507 -5.90 -12.66 -10.95
C GLN A 507 -6.58 -11.95 -9.77
N THR A 508 -6.92 -12.71 -8.72
CA THR A 508 -7.57 -12.18 -7.51
C THR A 508 -6.73 -12.45 -6.25
N THR A 509 -6.92 -11.61 -5.24
CA THR A 509 -6.46 -11.89 -3.86
C THR A 509 -7.59 -12.54 -3.06
N THR A 510 -7.26 -13.20 -1.95
CA THR A 510 -8.24 -13.88 -1.10
C THR A 510 -7.96 -13.63 0.36
N THR A 511 -8.87 -14.05 1.24
CA THR A 511 -8.74 -13.93 2.69
C THR A 511 -8.78 -15.29 3.35
N TRP A 512 -8.26 -15.41 4.57
CA TRP A 512 -8.32 -16.69 5.30
C TRP A 512 -9.77 -17.13 5.54
N ALA A 513 -10.66 -16.17 5.82
CA ALA A 513 -12.09 -16.42 5.97
C ALA A 513 -12.73 -16.98 4.68
N ARG A 514 -12.38 -16.41 3.52
CA ARG A 514 -12.86 -16.87 2.22
C ARG A 514 -12.33 -18.26 1.87
N LEU A 515 -11.05 -18.53 2.13
CA LEU A 515 -10.48 -19.87 1.97
C LEU A 515 -11.20 -20.91 2.83
N LYS A 516 -11.49 -20.58 4.10
CA LYS A 516 -12.25 -21.47 4.99
C LYS A 516 -13.67 -21.72 4.47
N GLN A 517 -14.35 -20.71 3.93
CA GLN A 517 -15.67 -20.85 3.34
C GLN A 517 -15.65 -21.71 2.06
N GLN A 518 -14.63 -21.55 1.21
CA GLN A 518 -14.48 -22.27 -0.06
C GLN A 518 -14.05 -23.73 0.14
N LEU A 519 -13.16 -24.00 1.11
CA LEU A 519 -12.57 -25.32 1.34
C LEU A 519 -13.33 -26.13 2.40
N GLY A 520 -14.20 -25.51 3.19
CA GLY A 520 -15.11 -26.18 4.12
C GLY A 520 -14.38 -27.12 5.08
N SER A 521 -14.74 -28.41 5.06
CA SER A 521 -14.16 -29.44 5.92
C SER A 521 -12.67 -29.71 5.67
N ALA A 522 -12.12 -29.32 4.51
CA ALA A 522 -10.69 -29.40 4.23
C ALA A 522 -9.86 -28.37 5.02
N LEU A 523 -10.49 -27.32 5.58
CA LEU A 523 -9.89 -26.37 6.51
C LEU A 523 -10.55 -26.49 7.90
N PRO A 524 -10.04 -27.37 8.78
CA PRO A 524 -10.56 -27.45 10.15
C PRO A 524 -10.35 -26.14 10.90
N HIS A 525 -11.11 -25.97 11.99
CA HIS A 525 -10.89 -24.84 12.89
C HIS A 525 -9.47 -24.89 13.47
N MET A 526 -8.66 -23.89 13.11
CA MET A 526 -7.23 -23.88 13.45
C MET A 526 -6.79 -22.54 14.02
N ALA A 527 -5.85 -22.58 14.97
CA ALA A 527 -5.31 -21.40 15.62
C ALA A 527 -4.34 -20.66 14.68
N ILE A 528 -4.01 -19.40 15.00
CA ILE A 528 -3.12 -18.57 14.16
C ILE A 528 -1.77 -19.26 13.88
N ALA A 529 -1.23 -20.01 14.85
CA ALA A 529 0.02 -20.76 14.70
C ALA A 529 -0.11 -21.89 13.67
N ASP A 530 -1.24 -22.60 13.66
CA ASP A 530 -1.52 -23.64 12.68
C ASP A 530 -1.70 -23.04 11.27
N ARG A 531 -2.31 -21.85 11.15
CA ARG A 531 -2.44 -21.13 9.86
C ARG A 531 -1.09 -20.74 9.27
N ILE A 532 -0.19 -20.22 10.12
CA ILE A 532 1.19 -19.91 9.73
C ILE A 532 1.89 -21.17 9.24
N GLN A 533 1.72 -22.29 9.96
CA GLN A 533 2.30 -23.56 9.56
C GLN A 533 1.75 -24.06 8.22
N VAL A 534 0.44 -23.95 7.99
CA VAL A 534 -0.20 -24.30 6.72
C VAL A 534 0.34 -23.45 5.57
N LEU A 535 0.43 -22.12 5.73
CA LEU A 535 0.99 -21.23 4.71
C LEU A 535 2.47 -21.49 4.46
N THR A 536 3.24 -21.80 5.51
CA THR A 536 4.64 -22.22 5.36
C THR A 536 4.75 -23.51 4.54
N LEU A 537 3.92 -24.51 4.81
CA LEU A 537 3.86 -25.75 4.04
C LEU A 537 3.39 -25.54 2.59
N VAL A 538 2.45 -24.62 2.37
CA VAL A 538 2.01 -24.22 1.03
C VAL A 538 3.21 -23.74 0.22
N ASP A 539 4.06 -22.90 0.82
CA ASP A 539 5.14 -22.22 0.13
C ASP A 539 6.48 -22.97 0.13
N GLN A 540 6.65 -24.00 0.95
CA GLN A 540 7.80 -24.92 0.85
C GLN A 540 7.93 -25.58 -0.54
N ALA A 541 6.81 -25.74 -1.24
CA ALA A 541 6.78 -26.28 -2.60
C ALA A 541 6.89 -25.19 -3.69
N THR A 542 7.08 -23.94 -3.32
CA THR A 542 7.31 -22.81 -4.24
C THR A 542 8.82 -22.67 -4.48
N PRO A 543 9.28 -22.66 -5.75
CA PRO A 543 10.68 -22.43 -6.08
C PRO A 543 11.21 -21.12 -5.50
N ALA A 544 12.51 -21.07 -5.14
CA ALA A 544 13.11 -19.92 -4.46
C ALA A 544 13.18 -18.65 -5.32
N ASP A 545 13.01 -18.77 -6.63
CA ASP A 545 12.94 -17.70 -7.63
C ASP A 545 11.52 -17.18 -7.88
N GLN A 546 10.50 -17.73 -7.20
CA GLN A 546 9.10 -17.35 -7.36
C GLN A 546 8.56 -16.69 -6.10
N ALA A 547 7.72 -15.67 -6.28
CA ALA A 547 6.97 -15.06 -5.19
C ALA A 547 6.06 -16.08 -4.50
N LEU A 548 5.92 -15.95 -3.19
CA LEU A 548 5.17 -16.86 -2.34
C LEU A 548 3.66 -16.80 -2.68
N LEU A 549 2.98 -17.95 -2.76
CA LEU A 549 1.53 -17.98 -2.95
C LEU A 549 0.78 -17.40 -1.75
N SER A 550 1.37 -17.46 -0.55
CA SER A 550 0.80 -16.82 0.63
C SER A 550 0.70 -15.30 0.53
N SER A 551 1.37 -14.64 -0.42
CA SER A 551 1.23 -13.20 -0.69
C SER A 551 -0.22 -12.83 -1.08
N LEU A 552 -0.92 -13.71 -1.81
CA LEU A 552 -2.33 -13.51 -2.20
C LEU A 552 -3.29 -13.46 -1.02
N VAL A 553 -2.94 -14.13 0.08
CA VAL A 553 -3.71 -14.09 1.33
C VAL A 553 -3.28 -12.90 2.17
N ALA A 554 -1.98 -12.68 2.29
CA ALA A 554 -1.41 -11.59 3.08
C ALA A 554 -1.82 -10.21 2.57
N ALA A 555 -1.94 -10.03 1.25
CA ALA A 555 -2.43 -8.79 0.64
C ALA A 555 -3.94 -8.57 0.82
N GLY A 556 -4.73 -9.66 0.91
CA GLY A 556 -6.19 -9.59 1.06
C GLY A 556 -6.68 -9.56 2.52
N ASP A 557 -5.84 -9.94 3.48
CA ASP A 557 -6.23 -10.18 4.88
C ASP A 557 -5.22 -9.54 5.86
N PRO A 558 -5.59 -8.44 6.55
CA PRO A 558 -4.71 -7.74 7.50
C PRO A 558 -4.15 -8.61 8.64
N ASP A 559 -4.93 -9.60 9.11
CA ASP A 559 -4.49 -10.52 10.16
C ASP A 559 -3.39 -11.46 9.65
N MET A 560 -3.47 -11.81 8.35
CA MET A 560 -2.46 -12.62 7.67
C MET A 560 -1.25 -11.81 7.22
N MET A 561 -1.42 -10.52 6.88
CA MET A 561 -0.29 -9.62 6.62
C MET A 561 0.69 -9.57 7.80
N THR A 562 0.17 -9.44 9.02
CA THR A 562 1.00 -9.43 10.25
C THR A 562 1.70 -10.77 10.49
N SER A 563 1.07 -11.86 10.05
CA SER A 563 1.58 -13.23 10.22
C SER A 563 2.51 -13.68 9.07
N TYR A 564 2.48 -12.99 7.93
CA TYR A 564 3.27 -13.29 6.74
C TYR A 564 4.78 -13.22 7.02
N ARG A 565 5.23 -12.27 7.85
CA ARG A 565 6.65 -12.20 8.27
C ARG A 565 7.14 -13.49 8.92
N LYS A 566 6.29 -14.15 9.71
CA LYS A 566 6.64 -15.44 10.34
C LYS A 566 6.68 -16.58 9.34
N VAL A 567 5.87 -16.52 8.28
CA VAL A 567 5.92 -17.47 7.16
C VAL A 567 7.22 -17.28 6.37
N ALA A 568 7.56 -16.04 6.03
CA ALA A 568 8.81 -15.69 5.34
C ALA A 568 10.06 -16.08 6.17
N ASP A 569 10.08 -15.73 7.46
CA ASP A 569 11.16 -16.10 8.38
C ASP A 569 11.35 -17.63 8.46
N ALA A 570 10.25 -18.40 8.49
CA ALA A 570 10.30 -19.86 8.51
C ALA A 570 10.83 -20.47 7.22
N LEU A 571 10.73 -19.76 6.09
CA LEU A 571 11.31 -20.12 4.80
C LEU A 571 12.71 -19.52 4.58
N GLY A 572 13.22 -18.74 5.54
CA GLY A 572 14.54 -18.12 5.48
C GLY A 572 14.59 -16.85 4.61
N LEU A 573 13.45 -16.23 4.33
CA LEU A 573 13.32 -15.01 3.54
C LEU A 573 13.28 -13.78 4.47
N ASP A 574 14.05 -12.74 4.13
CA ASP A 574 14.09 -11.47 4.87
C ASP A 574 13.05 -10.51 4.29
N VAL A 575 12.13 -10.03 5.12
CA VAL A 575 11.05 -9.12 4.72
C VAL A 575 11.04 -7.84 5.56
N PRO A 576 10.56 -6.70 5.02
CA PRO A 576 10.56 -5.44 5.75
C PRO A 576 9.81 -5.52 7.09
N VAL A 577 10.39 -4.89 8.12
CA VAL A 577 9.79 -4.80 9.47
C VAL A 577 8.67 -3.75 9.51
N ASP A 578 8.73 -2.76 8.62
CA ASP A 578 7.72 -1.72 8.48
C ASP A 578 6.48 -2.24 7.70
N ASP A 579 5.28 -1.80 8.09
CA ASP A 579 4.00 -2.27 7.53
C ASP A 579 3.63 -1.59 6.20
N ASP A 580 4.18 -0.41 5.90
CA ASP A 580 4.04 0.24 4.60
C ASP A 580 5.00 -0.43 3.60
N ASP A 581 6.27 -0.62 3.98
CA ASP A 581 7.25 -1.33 3.15
C ASP A 581 6.84 -2.80 2.88
N LEU A 582 6.22 -3.48 3.87
CA LEU A 582 5.70 -4.84 3.68
C LEU A 582 4.54 -4.87 2.69
N ARG A 583 3.70 -3.83 2.64
CA ARG A 583 2.60 -3.74 1.68
C ARG A 583 3.12 -3.59 0.25
N ASP A 584 4.15 -2.79 0.05
CA ASP A 584 4.79 -2.63 -1.26
C ASP A 584 5.39 -3.96 -1.75
N VAL A 585 6.05 -4.71 -0.85
CA VAL A 585 6.58 -6.05 -1.16
C VAL A 585 5.44 -7.03 -1.49
N LEU A 586 4.36 -7.03 -0.70
CA LEU A 586 3.22 -7.91 -0.94
C LEU A 586 2.51 -7.58 -2.26
N GLU A 587 2.40 -6.30 -2.63
CA GLU A 587 1.82 -5.88 -3.91
C GLU A 587 2.67 -6.36 -5.09
N ALA A 588 3.99 -6.22 -5.00
CA ALA A 588 4.92 -6.75 -6.01
C ALA A 588 4.86 -8.28 -6.12
N ASP A 589 4.84 -8.99 -5.00
CA ASP A 589 4.74 -10.45 -4.96
C ASP A 589 3.40 -10.95 -5.54
N VAL A 590 2.30 -10.24 -5.26
CA VAL A 590 0.98 -10.55 -5.84
C VAL A 590 1.02 -10.39 -7.36
N GLN A 591 1.62 -9.31 -7.86
CA GLN A 591 1.77 -9.10 -9.30
C GLN A 591 2.62 -10.19 -9.96
N GLN A 592 3.72 -10.60 -9.33
CA GLN A 592 4.57 -11.68 -9.83
C GLN A 592 3.84 -13.03 -9.83
N VAL A 593 3.10 -13.35 -8.77
CA VAL A 593 2.26 -14.56 -8.69
C VAL A 593 1.18 -14.53 -9.78
N HIS A 594 0.50 -13.41 -9.96
CA HIS A 594 -0.50 -13.24 -11.02
C HIS A 594 0.10 -13.42 -12.41
N HIS A 595 1.26 -12.82 -12.68
CA HIS A 595 1.96 -12.96 -13.94
C HIS A 595 2.35 -14.42 -14.21
N HIS A 596 2.97 -15.10 -13.25
CA HIS A 596 3.40 -16.48 -13.38
C HIS A 596 2.24 -17.45 -13.67
N TRP A 597 1.12 -17.29 -12.97
CA TRP A 597 -0.04 -18.18 -13.08
C TRP A 597 -1.02 -17.79 -14.18
N ARG A 598 -0.83 -16.66 -14.89
CA ARG A 598 -1.67 -16.28 -16.04
C ARG A 598 -1.50 -17.25 -17.23
N HIS A 599 -0.33 -17.88 -17.35
CA HIS A 599 0.05 -18.72 -18.48
C HIS A 599 0.18 -20.22 -18.14
N GLN A 600 -0.19 -20.61 -16.91
CA GLN A 600 -0.12 -21.98 -16.34
C GLN A 600 -1.51 -22.49 -15.95
#